data_AF-A0AAW9H4P7-F1
#
_entry.id   AF-A0AAW9H4P7-F1
#
_cell.length_a   1.000
_cell.length_b   1.000
_cell.length_c   1.000
_cell.angle_alpha   90.00
_cell.angle_beta   90.00
_cell.angle_gamma   90.00
#
_symmetry.space_group_name_H-M   'P 1'
#
loop_
_entity.id
_entity.type
_entity.pdbx_description
1 polymer ?
#
loop_
_entity_poly.entity_id
_entity_poly.type
_entity_poly.pdbx_seq_one_letter_code
_entity_poly.pdbx_strand_id
1 'polypeptide(L)'
;MSLQRLQSLPRWLPLAALSGAAAVATVVLRRVDPNVPGNPLPGCPFRALTGLYCPGCGSTRCLHALVHLDLAHAWTSNPLLVVALPLLAIMALNAAGLRLRPLAPLLKILADPRLWLWVLLGYALLRNLPWYPFTLLAPH
;
A
#
# COMPACT_ATOMS: atom_id res chain seq x y z
N MET A 1 0.54 4.81 -28.76
CA MET A 1 0.98 5.85 -27.79
C MET A 1 2.48 5.66 -27.59
N SER A 2 3.31 6.44 -28.30
CA SER A 2 4.73 6.12 -28.54
C SER A 2 5.60 6.29 -27.30
N LEU A 3 6.53 5.35 -27.09
CA LEU A 3 7.52 5.32 -25.99
C LEU A 3 8.33 6.64 -25.87
N GLN A 4 8.46 7.41 -26.96
CA GLN A 4 9.09 8.72 -26.99
C GLN A 4 8.40 9.76 -26.09
N ARG A 5 7.07 9.70 -25.94
CA ARG A 5 6.31 10.64 -25.09
C ARG A 5 6.53 10.36 -23.59
N LEU A 6 6.83 9.12 -23.22
CA LEU A 6 7.17 8.76 -21.83
C LEU A 6 8.56 9.27 -21.44
N GLN A 7 9.50 9.39 -22.40
CA GLN A 7 10.86 9.87 -22.16
C GLN A 7 10.96 11.39 -22.01
N SER A 8 9.98 12.15 -22.50
CA SER A 8 9.92 13.61 -22.38
C SER A 8 9.23 14.11 -21.11
N LEU A 9 8.67 13.23 -20.28
CA LEU A 9 7.97 13.65 -19.07
C LEU A 9 8.98 14.10 -18.01
N PRO A 10 8.72 15.22 -17.33
CA PRO A 10 9.61 15.67 -16.29
C PRO A 10 9.57 14.69 -15.11
N ARG A 11 10.72 14.45 -14.48
CA ARG A 11 10.88 13.44 -13.40
C ARG A 11 9.96 13.67 -12.19
N TRP A 12 9.46 14.89 -11.99
CA TRP A 12 8.53 15.22 -10.91
C TRP A 12 7.07 14.87 -11.22
N LEU A 13 6.71 14.58 -12.48
CA LEU A 13 5.32 14.32 -12.85
C LEU A 13 4.71 13.10 -12.16
N PRO A 14 5.39 11.93 -12.04
CA PRO A 14 4.87 10.80 -11.29
C PRO A 14 4.65 11.14 -9.80
N LEU A 15 5.57 11.91 -9.20
CA LEU A 15 5.43 12.35 -7.82
C LEU A 15 4.23 13.28 -7.66
N ALA A 16 4.01 14.23 -8.57
CA ALA A 16 2.83 15.09 -8.56
C ALA A 16 1.53 14.30 -8.70
N ALA A 17 1.49 13.30 -9.57
CA ALA A 17 0.33 12.42 -9.73
C ALA A 17 0.06 11.60 -8.46
N LEU A 18 1.10 11.03 -7.84
CA LEU A 18 1.00 10.29 -6.58
C LEU A 18 0.51 11.19 -5.44
N SER A 19 1.05 12.41 -5.32
CA SER A 19 0.62 13.39 -4.32
C SER A 19 -0.83 13.80 -4.53
N GLY A 20 -1.27 14.02 -5.77
CA GLY A 20 -2.66 14.31 -6.10
C GLY A 20 -3.59 13.16 -5.71
N ALA A 21 -3.24 11.93 -6.06
CA ALA A 21 -4.00 10.73 -5.67
C ALA A 21 -4.07 10.56 -4.14
N ALA A 22 -2.95 10.78 -3.44
CA ALA A 22 -2.89 10.72 -1.98
C ALA A 22 -3.77 11.79 -1.31
N ALA A 23 -3.79 13.02 -1.86
CA ALA A 23 -4.64 14.09 -1.36
C ALA A 23 -6.14 13.74 -1.53
N VAL A 24 -6.54 13.24 -2.71
CA VAL A 24 -7.91 12.79 -2.95
C VAL A 24 -8.29 11.64 -2.00
N ALA A 25 -7.44 10.63 -1.88
CA ALA A 25 -7.66 9.51 -0.95
C ALA A 25 -7.80 9.99 0.49
N THR A 26 -6.96 10.94 0.93
CA THR A 26 -7.05 11.53 2.27
C THR A 26 -8.37 12.24 2.49
N VAL A 27 -8.83 13.06 1.52
CA VAL A 27 -10.13 13.75 1.64
C VAL A 27 -11.28 12.76 1.72
N VAL A 28 -11.27 11.71 0.89
CA VAL A 28 -12.31 10.67 0.90
C VAL A 28 -12.31 9.94 2.25
N LEU A 29 -11.15 9.48 2.72
CA LEU A 29 -11.04 8.71 3.95
C LEU A 29 -11.25 9.56 5.22
N ARG A 30 -11.16 10.88 5.16
CA ARG A 30 -11.60 11.75 6.27
C ARG A 30 -13.11 11.94 6.32
N ARG A 31 -13.81 11.71 5.20
CA ARG A 31 -15.27 11.91 5.09
C ARG A 31 -16.06 10.61 5.13
N VAL A 32 -15.41 9.49 4.82
CA VAL A 32 -16.04 8.17 4.70
C VAL A 32 -15.31 7.18 5.59
N ASP A 33 -16.01 6.65 6.57
CA ASP A 33 -15.50 5.62 7.48
C ASP A 33 -15.71 4.21 6.87
N PRO A 34 -14.64 3.48 6.51
CA PRO A 34 -14.71 2.11 5.99
C PRO A 34 -15.10 1.07 7.05
N ASN A 35 -15.12 1.42 8.33
CA ASN A 35 -15.44 0.50 9.43
C ASN A 35 -16.95 0.39 9.68
N VAL A 36 -17.72 1.37 9.19
CA VAL A 36 -19.18 1.39 9.37
C VAL A 36 -19.85 0.53 8.28
N PRO A 37 -20.76 -0.39 8.63
CA PRO A 37 -21.55 -1.13 7.65
C PRO A 37 -22.36 -0.19 6.74
N GLY A 38 -22.44 -0.51 5.44
CA GLY A 38 -23.19 0.30 4.47
C GLY A 38 -22.46 1.55 3.97
N ASN A 39 -21.17 1.71 4.30
CA ASN A 39 -20.36 2.76 3.70
C ASN A 39 -20.25 2.59 2.16
N PRO A 40 -20.05 3.68 1.40
CA PRO A 40 -20.03 3.63 -0.06
C PRO A 40 -18.75 3.04 -0.67
N LEU A 41 -17.76 2.63 0.14
CA LEU A 41 -16.52 2.05 -0.38
C LEU A 41 -16.76 0.58 -0.78
N PRO A 42 -16.26 0.14 -1.94
CA PRO A 42 -16.45 -1.23 -2.37
C PRO A 42 -15.74 -2.21 -1.43
N GLY A 43 -16.41 -3.33 -1.16
CA GLY A 43 -15.80 -4.47 -0.49
C GLY A 43 -14.69 -5.11 -1.33
N CYS A 44 -13.92 -6.02 -0.72
CA CYS A 44 -12.86 -6.75 -1.43
C CYS A 44 -13.48 -7.86 -2.30
N PRO A 45 -13.38 -7.80 -3.64
CA PRO A 45 -13.97 -8.81 -4.52
C PRO A 45 -13.27 -10.17 -4.36
N PHE A 46 -11.95 -10.17 -4.12
CA PHE A 46 -11.18 -11.40 -3.92
C PHE A 46 -11.69 -12.20 -2.71
N ARG A 47 -11.89 -11.51 -1.58
CA ARG A 47 -12.43 -12.15 -0.36
C ARG A 47 -13.88 -12.59 -0.56
N ALA A 48 -14.69 -11.80 -1.27
CA ALA A 48 -16.06 -12.16 -1.57
C ALA A 48 -16.16 -13.43 -2.43
N LEU A 49 -15.22 -13.62 -3.37
CA LEU A 49 -15.20 -14.77 -4.27
C LEU A 49 -14.55 -16.03 -3.66
N THR A 50 -13.47 -15.86 -2.90
CA THR A 50 -12.63 -17.00 -2.43
C THR A 50 -12.77 -17.30 -0.95
N GLY A 51 -13.29 -16.36 -0.15
CA GLY A 51 -13.23 -16.41 1.31
C GLY A 51 -11.85 -16.12 1.90
N LEU A 52 -10.80 -16.03 1.08
CA LEU A 52 -9.41 -15.83 1.51
C LEU A 52 -9.01 -14.35 1.57
N TYR A 53 -8.02 -14.04 2.40
CA TYR A 53 -7.41 -12.72 2.48
C TYR A 53 -6.24 -12.59 1.49
N CYS A 54 -6.33 -11.64 0.56
CA CYS A 54 -5.20 -11.26 -0.26
C CYS A 54 -4.30 -10.24 0.46
N PRO A 55 -3.08 -9.96 -0.05
CA PRO A 55 -2.18 -8.97 0.55
C PRO A 55 -2.80 -7.57 0.70
N GLY A 56 -3.75 -7.22 -0.17
CA GLY A 56 -4.45 -5.94 -0.16
C GLY A 56 -5.71 -5.89 0.72
N CYS A 57 -6.13 -6.99 1.35
CA CYS A 57 -7.29 -6.96 2.24
C CYS A 57 -7.00 -6.03 3.44
N GLY A 58 -7.96 -5.17 3.79
CA GLY A 58 -7.83 -4.21 4.89
C GLY A 58 -7.09 -2.91 4.52
N SER A 59 -6.64 -2.72 3.27
CA SER A 59 -5.90 -1.51 2.87
C SER A 59 -6.69 -0.21 3.05
N THR A 60 -8.00 -0.21 2.78
CA THR A 60 -8.85 0.97 2.97
C THR A 60 -8.96 1.37 4.44
N ARG A 61 -9.20 0.39 5.33
CA ARG A 61 -9.18 0.60 6.80
C ARG A 61 -7.81 1.04 7.31
N CYS A 62 -6.74 0.43 6.80
CA CYS A 62 -5.37 0.81 7.13
C CYS A 62 -5.11 2.28 6.75
N LEU A 63 -5.43 2.69 5.53
CA LEU A 63 -5.24 4.07 5.08
C LEU A 63 -6.12 5.04 5.87
N HIS A 64 -7.37 4.67 6.18
CA HIS A 64 -8.24 5.47 7.05
C HIS A 64 -7.61 5.71 8.41
N ALA A 65 -7.08 4.66 9.05
CA ALA A 65 -6.39 4.76 10.33
C ALA A 65 -5.15 5.66 10.26
N LEU A 66 -4.32 5.50 9.21
CA LEU A 66 -3.13 6.35 9.00
C LEU A 66 -3.50 7.83 8.82
N VAL A 67 -4.59 8.13 8.11
CA VAL A 67 -5.09 9.50 7.92
C VAL A 67 -5.54 10.16 9.24
N HIS A 68 -5.96 9.34 10.21
CA HIS A 68 -6.34 9.73 11.57
C HIS A 68 -5.20 9.56 12.59
N LEU A 69 -3.99 9.21 12.13
CA LEU A 69 -2.81 8.98 12.97
C LEU A 69 -2.93 7.82 13.96
N ASP A 70 -3.84 6.87 13.69
CA ASP A 70 -3.99 5.63 14.47
C ASP A 70 -3.10 4.52 13.88
N LEU A 71 -1.85 4.47 14.35
CA LEU A 71 -0.89 3.46 13.90
C LEU A 71 -1.25 2.05 14.37
N ALA A 72 -1.92 1.91 15.52
CA ALA A 72 -2.28 0.62 16.07
C ALA A 72 -3.36 -0.04 15.19
N HIS A 73 -4.42 0.70 14.87
CA HIS A 73 -5.47 0.22 13.99
C HIS A 73 -4.98 0.04 12.54
N ALA A 74 -4.06 0.88 12.08
CA ALA A 74 -3.43 0.70 10.78
C ALA A 74 -2.64 -0.62 10.71
N TRP A 75 -1.88 -0.92 11.76
CA TRP A 75 -1.09 -2.14 11.86
C TRP A 75 -1.97 -3.38 11.86
N THR A 76 -3.03 -3.43 12.66
CA THR A 76 -3.95 -4.59 12.68
C THR A 76 -4.77 -4.72 11.40
N SER A 77 -5.00 -3.61 10.68
CA SER A 77 -5.72 -3.62 9.40
C SER A 77 -4.87 -4.18 8.26
N ASN A 78 -3.62 -3.75 8.10
CA ASN A 78 -2.71 -4.27 7.07
C ASN A 78 -1.22 -3.98 7.40
N PRO A 79 -0.53 -4.85 8.16
CA PRO A 79 0.87 -4.64 8.54
C PRO A 79 1.80 -4.43 7.33
N LEU A 80 1.57 -5.20 6.25
CA LEU A 80 2.37 -5.09 5.03
C LEU A 80 2.28 -3.69 4.42
N LEU A 81 1.08 -3.10 4.39
CA LEU A 81 0.89 -1.77 3.82
C LEU A 81 1.54 -0.68 4.68
N VAL A 82 1.47 -0.80 6.01
CA VAL A 82 2.14 0.14 6.93
C VAL A 82 3.64 0.19 6.68
N VAL A 83 4.28 -0.97 6.44
CA VAL A 83 5.71 -1.04 6.11
C VAL A 83 5.98 -0.63 4.67
N ALA A 84 5.14 -1.01 3.71
CA ALA A 84 5.37 -0.73 2.30
C ALA A 84 5.24 0.75 1.95
N LEU A 85 4.32 1.49 2.59
CA LEU A 85 4.09 2.91 2.31
C LEU A 85 5.34 3.81 2.41
N PRO A 86 6.11 3.81 3.52
CA PRO A 86 7.33 4.62 3.61
C PRO A 86 8.39 4.18 2.60
N LEU A 87 8.49 2.88 2.30
CA LEU A 87 9.43 2.36 1.29
C LEU A 87 9.08 2.88 -0.11
N LEU A 88 7.80 2.83 -0.48
CA LEU A 88 7.29 3.35 -1.74
C LEU A 88 7.47 4.87 -1.82
N ALA A 89 7.27 5.61 -0.72
CA ALA A 89 7.52 7.05 -0.67
C ALA A 89 9.01 7.37 -0.94
N ILE A 90 9.94 6.65 -0.31
CA ILE A 90 11.38 6.81 -0.54
C ILE A 90 11.74 6.52 -2.00
N MET A 91 11.18 5.46 -2.59
CA MET A 91 11.37 5.13 -4.01
C MET A 91 10.83 6.24 -4.93
N ALA A 92 9.64 6.77 -4.66
CA ALA A 92 9.04 7.85 -5.44
C ALA A 92 9.87 9.15 -5.38
N LEU A 93 10.37 9.51 -4.19
CA LEU A 93 11.26 10.67 -4.01
C LEU A 93 12.59 10.49 -4.73
N ASN A 94 13.17 9.29 -4.67
CA ASN A 94 14.40 8.97 -5.41
C ASN A 94 14.18 9.11 -6.93
N ALA A 95 13.09 8.55 -7.44
CA ALA A 95 12.71 8.64 -8.85
C ALA A 95 12.44 10.09 -9.31
N ALA A 96 11.91 10.93 -8.41
CA ALA A 96 11.69 12.36 -8.67
C ALA A 96 12.97 13.20 -8.75
N GLY A 97 14.12 12.63 -8.36
CA GLY A 97 15.43 13.29 -8.50
C GLY A 97 16.07 13.76 -7.19
N LEU A 98 15.48 13.48 -6.02
CA LEU A 98 16.06 13.84 -4.71
C LEU A 98 17.33 13.03 -4.37
N ARG A 99 17.73 12.07 -5.23
CA ARG A 99 19.00 11.30 -5.18
C ARG A 99 19.44 10.96 -3.75
N LEU A 100 18.65 10.12 -3.09
CA LEU A 100 18.91 9.58 -1.75
C LEU A 100 20.07 8.58 -1.76
N ARG A 101 21.30 9.08 -1.99
CA ARG A 101 22.54 8.29 -2.12
C ARG A 101 22.77 7.27 -0.99
N PRO A 102 22.59 7.58 0.31
CA PRO A 102 22.81 6.59 1.37
C PRO A 102 21.83 5.40 1.29
N LEU A 103 20.66 5.58 0.68
CA LEU A 103 19.64 4.55 0.53
C LEU A 103 19.77 3.78 -0.80
N ALA A 104 20.77 4.09 -1.63
CA ALA A 104 20.99 3.42 -2.91
C ALA A 104 21.05 1.87 -2.84
N PRO A 105 21.76 1.23 -1.89
CA PRO A 105 21.76 -0.24 -1.81
C PRO A 105 20.37 -0.80 -1.44
N LEU A 106 19.67 -0.16 -0.49
CA LEU A 106 18.30 -0.54 -0.12
C LEU A 106 17.33 -0.40 -1.29
N LEU A 107 17.39 0.72 -2.00
CA LEU A 107 16.54 1.01 -3.16
C LEU A 107 16.74 -0.02 -4.29
N LYS A 108 17.97 -0.51 -4.51
CA LYS A 108 18.23 -1.58 -5.49
C LYS A 108 17.54 -2.88 -5.11
N ILE A 109 17.57 -3.25 -3.82
CA ILE A 109 16.89 -4.44 -3.31
C ILE A 109 15.37 -4.28 -3.45
N LEU A 110 14.82 -3.13 -3.04
CA LEU A 110 13.39 -2.84 -3.11
C LEU A 110 12.87 -2.70 -4.54
N ALA A 111 13.74 -2.36 -5.50
CA ALA A 111 13.39 -2.29 -6.91
C ALA A 111 13.33 -3.68 -7.60
N ASP A 112 13.78 -4.76 -6.94
CA ASP A 112 13.69 -6.10 -7.49
C ASP A 112 12.23 -6.60 -7.43
N PRO A 113 11.54 -6.84 -8.57
CA PRO A 113 10.18 -7.35 -8.58
C PRO A 113 10.06 -8.76 -7.96
N ARG A 114 11.14 -9.56 -7.99
CA ARG A 114 11.14 -10.90 -7.41
C ARG A 114 10.99 -10.86 -5.89
N LEU A 115 11.60 -9.87 -5.24
CA LEU A 115 11.43 -9.65 -3.80
C LEU A 115 9.95 -9.48 -3.46
N TRP A 116 9.28 -8.55 -4.14
CA TRP A 116 7.87 -8.27 -3.88
C TRP A 116 6.96 -9.44 -4.23
N LEU A 117 7.27 -10.19 -5.28
CA LEU A 117 6.54 -11.43 -5.59
C LEU A 117 6.58 -12.41 -4.42
N TRP A 118 7.76 -12.70 -3.88
CA TRP A 118 7.93 -13.59 -2.73
C TRP A 118 7.29 -13.03 -1.46
N VAL A 119 7.44 -11.74 -1.19
CA VAL A 119 6.84 -11.08 -0.02
C VAL A 119 5.31 -11.13 -0.10
N LEU A 120 4.72 -10.81 -1.26
CA LEU A 120 3.27 -10.83 -1.45
C LEU A 120 2.70 -12.24 -1.34
N LEU A 121 3.36 -13.23 -1.96
CA LEU A 121 2.94 -14.63 -1.85
C LEU A 121 3.07 -15.16 -0.43
N GLY A 122 4.23 -14.96 0.20
CA GLY A 122 4.47 -15.37 1.58
C GLY A 122 3.47 -14.73 2.53
N TYR A 123 3.27 -13.41 2.43
CA TYR A 123 2.29 -12.71 3.25
C TYR A 123 0.85 -13.19 3.02
N ALA A 124 0.45 -13.42 1.76
CA ALA A 124 -0.86 -13.99 1.46
C ALA A 124 -1.05 -15.36 2.12
N LEU A 125 -0.06 -16.26 2.01
CA LEU A 125 -0.11 -17.59 2.61
C LEU A 125 -0.20 -17.50 4.13
N LEU A 126 0.73 -16.77 4.75
CA LEU A 126 0.80 -16.62 6.21
C LEU A 126 -0.49 -16.01 6.75
N ARG A 127 -1.05 -14.99 6.10
CA ARG A 127 -2.26 -14.29 6.55
C ARG A 127 -3.55 -15.14 6.55
N ASN A 128 -3.54 -16.29 5.89
CA ASN A 128 -4.68 -17.21 5.86
C ASN A 128 -4.53 -18.42 6.81
N LEU A 129 -3.43 -18.51 7.58
CA LEU A 129 -3.24 -19.58 8.56
C LEU A 129 -4.10 -19.33 9.82
N PRO A 130 -4.84 -20.34 10.32
CA PRO A 130 -5.81 -20.15 11.41
C PRO A 130 -5.21 -20.19 12.82
N TRP A 131 -3.89 -20.33 12.97
CA TRP A 131 -3.21 -20.42 14.26
C TRP A 131 -2.35 -19.19 14.58
N TYR A 132 -2.12 -18.96 15.87
CA TYR A 132 -1.24 -17.90 16.36
C TYR A 132 0.23 -18.15 15.92
N PRO A 133 1.02 -17.12 15.55
CA PRO A 133 0.69 -15.69 15.54
C PRO A 133 0.06 -15.18 14.23
N PHE A 134 -0.18 -16.05 13.26
CA PHE A 134 -0.59 -15.65 11.91
C PHE A 134 -2.01 -15.07 11.83
N THR A 135 -2.86 -15.39 12.80
CA THR A 135 -4.15 -14.74 12.99
C THR A 135 -4.06 -13.23 13.21
N LEU A 136 -2.93 -12.72 13.71
CA LEU A 136 -2.68 -11.28 13.85
C LEU A 136 -2.47 -10.58 12.51
N LEU A 137 -2.10 -11.34 11.47
CA LEU A 137 -1.94 -10.78 10.15
C LEU A 137 -3.31 -10.49 9.54
N ALA A 138 -4.33 -11.33 9.75
CA ALA A 138 -5.66 -11.14 9.17
C ALA A 138 -6.25 -9.75 9.50
N PRO A 139 -6.97 -9.11 8.57
CA PRO A 139 -7.47 -7.75 8.78
C PRO A 139 -8.65 -7.77 9.76
N HIS A 140 -8.46 -7.13 10.90
CA HIS A 140 -9.51 -6.92 11.91
C HIS A 140 -10.33 -5.66 11.63
#